data_AF-A0A8H5KRR3-F1
#
_entry.id   AF-A0A8H5KRR3-F1
#
_cell.length_a   1.000
_cell.length_b   1.000
_cell.length_c   1.000
_cell.angle_alpha   90.00
_cell.angle_beta   90.00
_cell.angle_gamma   90.00
#
_symmetry.space_group_name_H-M   'P 1'
#
loop_
_entity.id
_entity.type
_entity.pdbx_description
1 polymer ?
#
loop_
_entity_poly.entity_id
_entity_poly.type
_entity_poly.pdbx_seq_one_letter_code
_entity_poly.pdbx_strand_id
1 'polypeptide(L)'
;MRKTLADFNKALRQYSMDGLGVYVNLPDGTLDKDTYEKAYYGVNRKELQRIKTHWDKDNIFQWPHGVQVRPHVESEGTVMEFAAPSLPASSEPAVKGFVNPGEAAGVSACISWDTFNPTSGCPIVTLGN
;
A
#
# COMPACT_ATOMS: atom_id res chain seq x y z
N MET A 1 -27.10 7.17 -6.69
CA MET A 1 -25.86 6.42 -6.94
C MET A 1 -24.64 6.99 -6.22
N ARG A 2 -24.18 8.23 -6.52
CA ARG A 2 -22.96 8.79 -5.89
C ARG A 2 -22.97 8.80 -4.35
N LYS A 3 -24.10 9.20 -3.74
CA LYS A 3 -24.26 9.20 -2.28
C LYS A 3 -24.18 7.79 -1.67
N THR A 4 -24.93 6.85 -2.23
CA THR A 4 -24.95 5.44 -1.79
C THR A 4 -23.57 4.80 -1.83
N LEU A 5 -22.80 5.06 -2.89
CA LEU A 5 -21.44 4.53 -3.02
C LEU A 5 -20.48 5.19 -2.02
N ALA A 6 -20.63 6.49 -1.76
CA ALA A 6 -19.83 7.18 -0.74
C ALA A 6 -20.12 6.65 0.67
N ASP A 7 -21.39 6.43 1.00
CA ASP A 7 -21.81 5.86 2.29
C ASP A 7 -21.28 4.42 2.44
N PHE A 8 -21.31 3.63 1.37
CA PHE A 8 -20.75 2.27 1.33
C PHE A 8 -19.23 2.26 1.51
N ASN A 9 -18.50 3.09 0.76
CA ASN A 9 -17.04 3.22 0.90
C ASN A 9 -16.65 3.68 2.30
N LYS A 10 -17.42 4.61 2.89
CA LYS A 10 -17.21 5.06 4.27
C LYS A 10 -17.37 3.91 5.28
N ALA A 11 -18.40 3.09 5.13
CA ALA A 11 -18.64 1.94 6.00
C ALA A 11 -17.52 0.88 5.88
N LEU A 12 -16.99 0.68 4.67
CA LEU A 12 -15.91 -0.29 4.44
C LEU A 12 -14.52 0.21 4.81
N ARG A 13 -14.31 1.53 4.91
CA ARG A 13 -12.99 2.14 5.11
C ARG A 13 -12.25 1.60 6.32
N GLN A 14 -12.94 1.28 7.42
CA GLN A 14 -12.35 0.71 8.64
C GLN A 14 -11.65 -0.64 8.43
N TYR A 15 -12.01 -1.37 7.37
CA TYR A 15 -11.40 -2.66 7.03
C TYR A 15 -10.21 -2.51 6.06
N SER A 16 -9.92 -1.29 5.61
CA SER A 16 -8.74 -1.01 4.78
C SER A 16 -7.49 -0.84 5.63
N MET A 17 -6.31 -1.00 5.01
CA MET A 17 -5.03 -0.72 5.65
C MET A 17 -5.00 0.71 6.20
N ASP A 18 -4.74 0.83 7.51
CA ASP A 18 -4.74 2.07 8.30
C ASP A 18 -6.02 2.93 8.17
N GLY A 19 -7.14 2.37 7.71
CA GLY A 19 -8.33 3.15 7.41
C GLY A 19 -8.17 4.11 6.22
N LEU A 20 -7.15 3.92 5.38
CA LEU A 20 -6.79 4.85 4.31
C LEU A 20 -6.57 4.18 2.95
N GLY A 21 -6.32 2.87 2.89
CA GLY A 21 -5.89 2.19 1.67
C GLY A 21 -6.74 2.47 0.43
N VAL A 22 -6.07 2.84 -0.67
CA VAL A 22 -6.64 3.06 -2.01
C VAL A 22 -5.65 2.59 -3.07
N TYR A 23 -6.16 2.28 -4.25
CA TYR A 23 -5.35 1.79 -5.36
C TYR A 23 -5.10 2.91 -6.38
N VAL A 24 -3.84 3.13 -6.77
CA VAL A 24 -3.44 4.27 -7.62
C VAL A 24 -4.14 4.34 -8.98
N ASN A 25 -4.47 3.20 -9.58
CA ASN A 25 -5.19 3.15 -10.86
C ASN A 25 -6.71 3.38 -10.71
N LEU A 26 -7.18 3.54 -9.47
CA LEU A 26 -8.55 3.93 -9.11
C LEU A 26 -8.48 5.24 -8.33
N PRO A 27 -8.20 6.38 -9.02
CA PRO A 27 -7.95 7.64 -8.35
C PRO A 27 -9.16 8.10 -7.53
N ASP A 28 -8.93 8.39 -6.26
CA ASP A 28 -9.94 8.91 -5.34
C ASP A 28 -9.74 10.41 -5.15
N GLY A 29 -10.50 11.20 -5.90
CA GLY A 29 -10.46 12.67 -5.83
C GLY A 29 -10.91 13.27 -4.49
N THR A 30 -11.35 12.45 -3.53
CA THR A 30 -11.75 12.92 -2.19
C THR A 30 -10.60 12.96 -1.19
N LEU A 31 -9.44 12.38 -1.54
CA LEU A 31 -8.25 12.39 -0.69
C LEU A 31 -7.67 13.79 -0.58
N ASP A 32 -7.35 14.18 0.65
CA ASP A 32 -6.65 15.43 0.93
C ASP A 32 -5.20 15.39 0.45
N LYS A 33 -4.62 16.59 0.30
CA LYS A 33 -3.26 16.74 -0.20
C LYS A 33 -2.22 16.10 0.70
N ASP A 34 -2.45 16.01 2.01
CA ASP A 34 -1.41 15.59 2.96
C ASP A 34 -1.43 14.06 3.20
N THR A 35 -2.55 13.41 2.89
CA THR A 35 -2.78 12.00 3.21
C THR A 35 -2.77 11.08 1.99
N TYR A 36 -2.97 11.60 0.76
CA TYR A 36 -3.11 10.74 -0.43
C TYR A 36 -1.90 9.82 -0.65
N GLU A 37 -0.66 10.28 -0.40
CA GLU A 37 0.51 9.43 -0.59
C GLU A 37 0.55 8.28 0.41
N LYS A 38 0.13 8.52 1.65
CA LYS A 38 -0.01 7.46 2.65
C LYS A 38 -1.13 6.50 2.26
N ALA A 39 -2.23 7.02 1.72
CA ALA A 39 -3.37 6.24 1.27
C ALA A 39 -3.03 5.30 0.10
N TYR A 40 -2.25 5.76 -0.88
CA TYR A 40 -1.83 4.96 -2.05
C TYR A 40 -0.60 4.08 -1.80
N TYR A 41 0.40 4.60 -1.10
CA TYR A 41 1.73 3.98 -1.03
C TYR A 41 2.13 3.54 0.40
N GLY A 42 1.35 3.92 1.42
CA GLY A 42 1.62 3.55 2.81
C GLY A 42 3.04 3.94 3.25
N VAL A 43 3.80 2.95 3.69
CA VAL A 43 5.20 3.11 4.12
C VAL A 43 6.16 3.39 2.95
N ASN A 44 5.80 2.99 1.72
CA ASN A 44 6.66 3.14 0.54
C ASN A 44 6.75 4.59 0.05
N ARG A 45 5.88 5.50 0.53
CA ARG A 45 5.87 6.91 0.12
C ARG A 45 7.25 7.58 0.28
N LYS A 46 7.99 7.26 1.35
CA LYS A 46 9.29 7.89 1.65
C LYS A 46 10.34 7.53 0.60
N GLU A 47 10.39 6.28 0.16
CA GLU A 47 11.33 5.85 -0.86
C GLU A 47 10.93 6.36 -2.25
N LEU A 48 9.63 6.42 -2.55
CA LEU A 48 9.13 7.05 -3.77
C LEU A 48 9.49 8.54 -3.83
N GLN A 49 9.33 9.28 -2.74
CA GLN A 49 9.75 10.68 -2.64
C GLN A 49 11.25 10.80 -2.92
N ARG A 50 12.09 9.95 -2.31
CA ARG A 50 13.54 9.93 -2.54
C ARG A 50 13.90 9.69 -4.01
N ILE A 51 13.28 8.70 -4.65
CA ILE A 51 13.48 8.40 -6.08
C ILE A 51 13.07 9.60 -6.93
N LYS A 52 11.91 10.20 -6.62
CA LYS A 52 11.39 11.38 -7.31
C LYS A 52 12.32 12.58 -7.16
N THR A 53 12.86 12.83 -5.97
CA THR A 53 13.83 13.90 -5.73
C THR A 53 15.11 13.70 -6.55
N HIS A 54 15.54 12.45 -6.74
CA HIS A 54 16.73 12.14 -7.50
C HIS A 54 16.54 12.38 -9.01
N TRP A 55 15.43 11.88 -9.57
CA TRP A 55 15.21 11.88 -11.02
C TRP A 55 14.44 13.09 -11.56
N ASP A 56 13.60 13.72 -10.74
CA ASP A 56 12.80 14.88 -11.13
C ASP A 56 12.83 15.94 -10.03
N LYS A 57 14.05 16.42 -9.77
CA LYS A 57 14.37 17.39 -8.72
C LYS A 57 13.63 18.72 -8.88
N ASP A 58 13.38 19.12 -10.14
CA ASP A 58 12.66 20.35 -10.49
C ASP A 58 11.14 20.15 -10.56
N ASN A 59 10.67 18.94 -10.26
CA ASN A 59 9.26 18.56 -10.25
C ASN A 59 8.52 18.85 -11.57
N ILE A 60 9.17 18.59 -12.71
CA ILE A 60 8.63 18.79 -14.05
C ILE A 60 7.36 17.95 -14.24
N PHE A 61 7.36 16.71 -13.75
CA PHE A 61 6.21 15.81 -13.78
C PHE A 61 5.41 15.95 -12.49
N GLN A 62 4.54 16.95 -12.46
CA GLN A 62 3.62 17.22 -11.35
C GLN A 62 2.16 17.12 -11.79
N TRP A 63 1.33 16.48 -10.96
CA TRP A 63 -0.12 16.36 -11.15
C TRP A 63 -0.82 16.16 -9.80
N PRO A 64 -2.16 16.33 -9.73
CA PRO A 64 -2.92 16.04 -8.52
C PRO A 64 -2.69 14.59 -8.06
N HIS A 65 -2.31 14.41 -6.78
CA HIS A 65 -1.93 13.11 -6.20
C HIS A 65 -0.67 12.44 -6.77
N GLY A 66 0.19 13.17 -7.49
CA GLY A 66 1.53 12.68 -7.88
C GLY A 66 2.51 12.66 -6.70
N VAL A 67 3.57 11.85 -6.76
CA VAL A 67 4.59 11.80 -5.70
C VAL A 67 5.33 13.15 -5.59
N GLN A 68 5.42 13.69 -4.38
CA GLN A 68 6.09 14.95 -4.08
C GLN A 68 7.61 14.80 -3.97
N VAL A 69 8.33 15.84 -4.35
CA VAL A 69 9.81 15.90 -4.27
C VAL A 69 10.31 16.14 -2.84
N ARG A 70 9.43 16.59 -1.94
CA ARG A 70 9.74 16.82 -0.51
C ARG A 70 8.81 16.00 0.36
N PRO A 71 9.26 15.58 1.56
CA PRO A 71 8.36 15.02 2.54
C PRO A 71 7.24 16.02 2.81
N HIS A 72 5.99 15.53 2.87
CA HIS A 72 4.94 16.29 3.53
C HIS A 72 5.40 16.63 4.93
N VAL A 73 5.17 17.87 5.33
CA VAL A 73 5.37 18.27 6.72
C VAL A 73 4.31 17.50 7.50
N GLU A 74 4.70 16.37 8.11
CA GLU A 74 3.87 15.67 9.07
C GLU A 74 3.65 16.65 10.22
N SER A 75 2.50 17.34 10.23
CA SER A 75 2.04 18.10 11.41
C SER A 75 2.12 17.14 12.59
N GLU A 76 2.85 17.50 13.65
CA GLU A 76 3.17 16.67 14.82
C GLU A 76 1.96 15.83 15.32
N GLY A 77 1.79 14.67 14.70
CA GLY A 77 0.87 13.64 15.10
C GLY A 77 1.73 12.55 15.69
N THR A 78 1.68 12.45 17.03
CA THR A 78 2.28 11.44 17.89
C THR A 78 3.03 10.34 17.15
N VAL A 79 4.37 10.35 17.28
CA VAL A 79 5.23 9.22 16.97
C VAL A 79 4.72 8.01 17.77
N MET A 80 3.86 7.20 17.17
CA MET A 80 3.64 5.85 17.63
C MET A 80 4.85 5.05 17.16
N GLU A 81 5.76 4.81 18.09
CA GLU A 81 6.82 3.82 17.96
C GLU A 81 6.16 2.46 17.70
N PHE A 82 6.09 2.10 16.42
CA PHE A 82 5.75 0.74 16.02
C PHE A 82 7.01 -0.11 16.16
N ALA A 83 7.46 -0.29 17.41
CA ALA A 83 8.09 -1.55 17.75
C ALA A 83 6.99 -2.58 17.51
N ALA A 84 7.02 -3.21 16.33
CA ALA A 84 6.22 -4.41 16.11
C ALA A 84 6.48 -5.29 17.33
N PRO A 85 5.44 -5.69 18.09
CA PRO A 85 5.61 -6.81 19.00
C PRO A 85 6.27 -7.89 18.15
N SER A 86 7.43 -8.39 18.58
CA SER A 86 8.05 -9.54 17.95
C SER A 86 7.01 -10.65 18.00
N LEU A 87 6.22 -10.77 16.93
CA LEU A 87 5.26 -11.83 16.77
C LEU A 87 6.09 -13.10 16.88
N PRO A 88 5.76 -14.02 17.81
CA PRO A 88 6.42 -15.31 17.79
C PRO A 88 6.26 -15.85 16.37
N ALA A 89 7.37 -16.31 15.78
CA ALA A 89 7.39 -16.95 14.48
C ALA A 89 6.51 -18.21 14.55
N SER A 90 5.20 -18.01 14.46
CA SER A 90 4.21 -19.07 14.41
C SER A 90 3.98 -19.38 12.95
N SER A 91 4.36 -20.58 12.56
CA SER A 91 4.14 -21.18 11.24
C SER A 91 2.67 -21.50 10.98
N GLU A 92 1.76 -21.16 11.89
CA GLU A 92 0.34 -21.41 11.71
C GLU A 92 -0.36 -20.17 11.11
N PRO A 93 -1.24 -20.36 10.12
CA PRO A 93 -1.98 -19.26 9.51
C PRO A 93 -3.06 -18.76 10.48
N ALA A 94 -3.18 -17.44 10.64
CA ALA A 94 -4.21 -16.81 11.46
C ALA A 94 -5.64 -17.15 11.00
N VAL A 95 -5.81 -17.56 9.74
CA VAL A 95 -7.07 -18.05 9.16
C VAL A 95 -6.78 -19.29 8.32
N LYS A 96 -7.46 -20.40 8.63
CA LYS A 96 -7.33 -21.67 7.90
C LYS A 96 -7.69 -21.45 6.42
N GLY A 97 -6.72 -21.64 5.52
CA GLY A 97 -6.88 -21.43 4.07
C GLY A 97 -6.25 -20.16 3.51
N PHE A 98 -5.69 -19.28 4.35
CA PHE A 98 -4.94 -18.09 3.90
C PHE A 98 -3.45 -18.20 4.25
N VAL A 99 -2.60 -17.80 3.31
CA VAL A 99 -1.15 -17.71 3.52
C VAL A 99 -0.84 -16.56 4.48
N ASN A 100 0.13 -16.74 5.37
CA ASN A 100 0.57 -15.67 6.25
C ASN A 100 1.08 -14.46 5.44
N PRO A 101 0.65 -13.23 5.76
CA PRO A 101 0.99 -12.05 4.96
C PRO A 101 2.50 -11.77 4.91
N GLY A 102 3.25 -12.20 5.93
CA GLY A 102 4.72 -12.12 5.94
C GLY A 102 5.41 -13.04 4.93
N GLU A 103 4.84 -14.22 4.65
CA GLU A 103 5.35 -15.15 3.64
C GLU A 103 4.98 -14.70 2.22
N ALA A 104 3.76 -14.18 2.04
CA ALA A 104 3.30 -13.67 0.75
C ALA A 104 4.11 -12.45 0.26
N ALA A 105 4.53 -11.57 1.18
CA ALA A 105 5.34 -10.40 0.85
C ALA A 105 6.78 -10.79 0.44
N GLY A 106 7.37 -11.80 1.07
CA GLY A 106 8.74 -12.26 0.76
C GLY A 106 8.85 -12.98 -0.58
N VAL A 107 7.84 -13.77 -0.96
CA VAL A 107 7.87 -14.53 -2.22
C VAL A 107 7.65 -13.62 -3.43
N SER A 108 6.82 -12.58 -3.33
CA SER A 108 6.55 -11.67 -4.45
C SER A 108 7.66 -10.62 -4.67
N ALA A 109 8.39 -10.23 -3.63
CA ALA A 109 9.43 -9.20 -3.73
C ALA A 109 10.77 -9.73 -4.28
N CYS A 110 10.98 -11.05 -4.25
CA CYS A 110 12.25 -11.69 -4.66
C CYS A 110 12.24 -12.24 -6.10
N ILE A 111 11.14 -12.11 -6.84
CA ILE A 111 11.10 -12.55 -8.24
C ILE A 111 11.81 -11.48 -9.09
N SER A 112 13.03 -11.76 -9.52
CA SER A 112 13.68 -10.95 -10.55
C SER A 112 12.88 -11.08 -11.86
N TRP A 113 12.83 -9.99 -12.65
CA TRP A 113 12.17 -10.00 -13.96
C TRP A 113 12.71 -11.10 -14.89
N ASP A 114 13.97 -11.49 -14.73
CA ASP A 114 14.62 -12.55 -15.51
C ASP A 114 14.06 -13.96 -15.23
N THR A 115 13.34 -14.14 -14.12
CA THR A 115 12.79 -15.45 -13.70
C THR A 115 11.25 -15.51 -13.83
N PHE A 116 10.62 -14.45 -14.34
CA PHE A 116 9.17 -14.38 -14.47
C PHE A 116 8.67 -15.26 -15.62
N ASN A 117 7.97 -16.36 -15.30
CA ASN A 117 7.29 -17.18 -16.29
C ASN A 117 5.77 -16.89 -16.27
N PRO A 118 5.20 -16.31 -17.34
CA PRO A 118 3.77 -15.98 -17.37
C PRO A 118 2.84 -17.20 -17.44
N THR A 119 3.36 -18.42 -17.67
CA THR A 119 2.56 -19.66 -17.64
C THR A 119 2.53 -20.37 -16.30
N SER A 120 3.37 -19.99 -15.33
CA SER A 120 3.22 -20.47 -13.95
C SER A 120 2.10 -19.67 -13.30
N GLY A 121 0.93 -20.28 -13.15
CA GLY A 121 -0.24 -19.65 -12.52
C GLY A 121 0.10 -18.99 -11.18
N CYS A 122 -0.62 -17.91 -10.86
CA CYS A 122 -0.44 -17.18 -9.61
C CYS A 122 -0.57 -18.14 -8.41
N PRO A 123 0.42 -18.21 -7.50
CA PRO A 123 0.38 -19.10 -6.34
C PRO A 123 -0.68 -18.70 -5.29
N ILE A 124 -1.44 -17.63 -5.54
CA ILE A 124 -2.42 -17.06 -4.60
C ILE A 124 -3.75 -17.84 -4.60
N VAL A 125 -4.04 -18.65 -5.63
CA VAL A 125 -5.33 -19.35 -5.73
C VAL A 125 -5.12 -20.83 -5.99
N THR A 126 -4.95 -21.60 -4.92
CA THR A 126 -5.24 -23.04 -4.95
C THR A 126 -6.69 -23.19 -4.50
N LEU A 127 -7.63 -23.29 -5.46
CA LEU A 127 -8.98 -23.75 -5.17
C LEU A 127 -8.90 -25.26 -4.94
N GLY A 128 -9.18 -25.70 -3.71
CA GLY A 128 -9.27 -27.12 -3.37
C GLY A 128 -10.45 -27.77 -4.11
N ASN A 129 -10.21 -28.97 -4.64
CA ASN A 129 -11.26 -29.89 -5.09
C ASN A 129 -12.01 -30.52 -3.91
#